data_AF-A0A9W6HGK9-F1
#
_entry.id   AF-A0A9W6HGK9-F1
#
_cell.length_a   1.000
_cell.length_b   1.000
_cell.length_c   1.000
_cell.angle_alpha   90.00
_cell.angle_beta   90.00
_cell.angle_gamma   90.00
#
_symmetry.space_group_name_H-M   'P 1'
#
loop_
_entity.id
_entity.type
_entity.pdbx_description
1 polymer ?
#
loop_
_entity_poly.entity_id
_entity_poly.type
_entity_poly.pdbx_seq_one_letter_code
_entity_poly.pdbx_strand_id
1 'polypeptide(L)'
;MTAGGAVFQSGVMHRSQRLARRPDNDLTLGSVPMTDASRTAGDAVVAAAVELFAQKGYDQTSVDDIARAAGLSRSTFFRQYGGKDDVVFADHEVVLGTLRAVFDAPHDSPWRAVCAAALAAFDHFAGDLDLARRRYHVVRGIPALRDREIVTVFRYERLFADHLRERSPGLDPVDAVAFGAAVTAVHNHVLRRLIRDEPGVSRATLARALDDLLHRFGVHPDGEAPAADDLVVAVFPRRMPLAEVTRRLRSDLP
;
A
#
# COMPACT_ATOMS: atom_id res chain seq x y z
N MET A 1 31.15 62.83 -49.98
CA MET A 1 30.17 61.85 -50.50
C MET A 1 29.82 60.91 -49.35
N THR A 2 28.80 61.30 -48.59
CA THR A 2 27.48 60.61 -48.44
C THR A 2 27.59 59.37 -47.53
N ALA A 3 27.24 59.47 -46.23
CA ALA A 3 25.87 59.42 -45.65
C ALA A 3 25.14 58.12 -46.02
N GLY A 4 24.51 57.35 -45.12
CA GLY A 4 24.16 57.51 -43.72
C GLY A 4 23.61 56.16 -43.20
N GLY A 5 23.42 56.07 -41.88
CA GLY A 5 23.02 54.86 -41.19
C GLY A 5 21.61 54.36 -41.51
N ALA A 6 21.41 53.06 -41.31
CA ALA A 6 20.09 52.44 -41.27
C ALA A 6 19.84 51.87 -39.87
N VAL A 7 18.91 52.53 -39.19
CA VAL A 7 18.24 52.14 -37.96
C VAL A 7 17.37 50.92 -38.25
N PHE A 8 17.53 49.81 -37.52
CA PHE A 8 16.53 48.75 -37.48
C PHE A 8 15.63 48.95 -36.26
N GLN A 9 14.48 49.58 -36.51
CA GLN A 9 13.34 49.61 -35.59
C GLN A 9 12.51 48.34 -35.72
N SER A 10 12.19 47.79 -34.55
CA SER A 10 10.97 47.10 -34.12
C SER A 10 9.90 46.78 -35.19
N GLY A 11 9.51 45.50 -35.26
CA GLY A 11 8.38 45.03 -36.03
C GLY A 11 7.94 43.64 -35.58
N VAL A 12 7.39 43.53 -34.37
CA VAL A 12 6.72 42.33 -33.89
C VAL A 12 5.40 42.18 -34.66
N MET A 13 5.37 41.32 -35.68
CA MET A 13 4.13 40.88 -36.31
C MET A 13 3.59 39.64 -35.60
N HIS A 14 2.59 39.89 -34.76
CA HIS A 14 1.70 38.90 -34.16
C HIS A 14 0.94 38.17 -35.29
N ARG A 15 1.34 36.94 -35.62
CA ARG A 15 0.55 36.06 -36.49
C ARG A 15 -0.35 35.18 -35.64
N SER A 16 -1.55 35.67 -35.39
CA SER A 16 -2.67 34.95 -34.80
C SER A 16 -3.01 33.72 -35.63
N GLN A 17 -2.65 32.53 -35.15
CA GLN A 17 -3.24 31.28 -35.60
C GLN A 17 -4.37 30.91 -34.63
N ARG A 18 -5.60 30.93 -35.16
CA ARG A 18 -6.79 30.36 -34.52
C ARG A 18 -6.57 28.87 -34.32
N LEU A 19 -6.45 28.44 -33.07
CA LEU A 19 -6.73 27.06 -32.69
C LEU A 19 -8.16 27.03 -32.12
N ALA A 20 -8.99 26.25 -32.79
CA ALA A 20 -10.39 26.04 -32.48
C ALA A 20 -10.55 25.51 -31.04
N ARG A 21 -11.48 26.12 -30.29
CA ARG A 21 -12.01 25.55 -29.05
C ARG A 21 -12.57 24.16 -29.37
N ARG A 22 -11.99 23.12 -28.77
CA ARG A 22 -12.65 21.81 -28.62
C ARG A 22 -13.45 21.82 -27.31
N PRO A 23 -14.64 21.19 -27.29
CA PRO A 23 -15.52 21.21 -26.13
C PRO A 23 -14.96 20.35 -25.00
N ASP A 24 -15.28 20.75 -23.78
CA ASP A 24 -15.08 20.00 -22.55
C ASP A 24 -15.65 18.59 -22.71
N ASN A 25 -14.77 17.59 -22.76
CA ASN A 25 -15.17 16.20 -22.75
C ASN A 25 -15.04 15.71 -21.31
N ASP A 26 -16.14 15.84 -20.59
CA ASP A 26 -16.45 15.17 -19.33
C ASP A 26 -16.39 13.65 -19.58
N LEU A 27 -15.22 13.05 -19.39
CA LEU A 27 -15.01 11.62 -19.48
C LEU A 27 -14.95 11.05 -18.07
N THR A 28 -16.13 10.81 -17.52
CA THR A 28 -16.40 9.74 -16.55
C THR A 28 -15.62 8.49 -16.95
N LEU A 29 -14.51 8.23 -16.27
CA LEU A 29 -13.74 7.00 -16.40
C LEU A 29 -14.60 5.87 -15.84
N GLY A 30 -15.09 5.00 -16.74
CA GLY A 30 -15.80 3.79 -16.39
C GLY A 30 -14.89 2.82 -15.65
N SER A 31 -14.85 2.91 -14.33
CA SER A 31 -14.54 1.78 -13.45
C SER A 31 -15.56 0.68 -13.74
N VAL A 32 -15.13 -0.55 -14.05
CA VAL A 32 -16.02 -1.71 -13.91
C VAL A 32 -16.30 -1.85 -12.41
N PRO A 33 -17.51 -1.51 -11.91
CA PRO A 33 -17.78 -1.53 -10.49
C PRO A 33 -18.15 -2.96 -10.12
N MET A 34 -17.33 -3.63 -9.31
CA MET A 34 -17.89 -4.59 -8.38
C MET A 34 -18.75 -3.75 -7.44
N THR A 35 -20.08 -3.92 -7.53
CA THR A 35 -21.05 -3.00 -6.93
C THR A 35 -20.80 -2.82 -5.42
N ASP A 36 -21.08 -1.62 -4.90
CA ASP A 36 -21.06 -1.29 -3.47
C ASP A 36 -21.81 -2.34 -2.61
N ALA A 37 -22.84 -2.95 -3.21
CA ALA A 37 -23.60 -4.07 -2.68
C ALA A 37 -22.78 -5.37 -2.46
N SER A 38 -21.81 -5.69 -3.32
CA SER A 38 -20.97 -6.89 -3.16
C SER A 38 -19.94 -6.73 -2.05
N ARG A 39 -19.44 -5.51 -1.83
CA ARG A 39 -18.51 -5.19 -0.73
C ARG A 39 -19.24 -5.21 0.61
N THR A 40 -20.39 -4.55 0.69
CA THR A 40 -21.23 -4.58 1.90
C THR A 40 -21.71 -5.98 2.27
N ALA A 41 -22.02 -6.83 1.28
CA ALA A 41 -22.33 -8.24 1.52
C ALA A 41 -21.13 -9.05 2.05
N GLY A 42 -19.93 -8.83 1.52
CA GLY A 42 -18.70 -9.47 2.03
C GLY A 42 -18.40 -9.06 3.46
N ASP A 43 -18.46 -7.76 3.75
CA ASP A 43 -18.22 -7.20 5.09
C ASP A 43 -19.25 -7.73 6.11
N ALA A 44 -20.50 -7.90 5.70
CA ALA A 44 -21.55 -8.50 6.53
C ALA A 44 -21.27 -9.96 6.90
N VAL A 45 -20.74 -10.77 5.97
CA VAL A 45 -20.38 -12.17 6.25
C VAL A 45 -19.17 -12.25 7.19
N VAL A 46 -18.16 -11.40 6.99
CA VAL A 46 -17.00 -11.28 7.87
C VAL A 46 -17.46 -10.89 9.29
N ALA A 47 -18.33 -9.89 9.41
CA ALA A 47 -18.88 -9.46 10.68
C ALA A 47 -19.64 -10.58 11.39
N ALA A 48 -20.49 -11.33 10.67
CA ALA A 48 -21.22 -12.47 11.22
C ALA A 48 -20.28 -13.57 11.73
N ALA A 49 -19.22 -13.90 10.97
CA ALA A 49 -18.23 -14.89 11.37
C ALA A 49 -17.47 -14.48 12.63
N VAL A 50 -16.96 -13.24 12.65
CA VAL A 50 -16.22 -12.67 13.78
C VAL A 50 -17.08 -12.64 15.04
N GLU A 51 -18.34 -12.22 14.92
CA GLU A 51 -19.28 -12.17 16.04
C GLU A 51 -19.58 -13.57 16.60
N LEU A 52 -19.86 -14.55 15.73
CA LEU A 52 -20.10 -15.93 16.15
C LEU A 52 -18.87 -16.55 16.82
N PHE A 53 -17.66 -16.26 16.33
CA PHE A 53 -16.44 -16.72 16.99
C PHE A 53 -16.24 -16.07 18.36
N ALA A 54 -16.57 -14.79 18.52
CA ALA A 54 -16.50 -14.11 19.80
C ALA A 54 -17.53 -14.65 20.82
N GLN A 55 -18.75 -14.96 20.38
CA GLN A 55 -19.84 -15.38 21.26
C GLN A 55 -19.83 -16.89 21.59
N LYS A 56 -19.65 -17.74 20.58
CA LYS A 56 -19.79 -19.20 20.69
C LYS A 56 -18.44 -19.91 20.77
N GLY A 57 -17.36 -19.24 20.39
CA GLY A 57 -16.04 -19.84 20.21
C GLY A 57 -15.85 -20.43 18.81
N TYR A 58 -14.59 -20.48 18.37
CA TYR A 58 -14.22 -20.92 17.02
C TYR A 58 -14.60 -22.36 16.72
N ASP A 59 -14.33 -23.29 17.65
CA ASP A 59 -14.55 -24.72 17.43
C ASP A 59 -16.05 -25.07 17.36
N GLN A 60 -16.87 -24.36 18.13
CA GLN A 60 -18.30 -24.58 18.20
C GLN A 60 -19.08 -23.92 17.05
N THR A 61 -18.46 -22.98 16.33
CA THR A 61 -19.08 -22.30 15.18
C THR A 61 -18.85 -23.09 13.90
N SER A 62 -19.94 -23.46 13.24
CA SER A 62 -19.92 -24.15 11.94
C SER A 62 -20.07 -23.18 10.77
N VAL A 63 -19.66 -23.61 9.57
CA VAL A 63 -19.92 -22.86 8.34
C VAL A 63 -21.42 -22.60 8.14
N ASP A 64 -22.27 -23.56 8.52
CA ASP A 64 -23.72 -23.42 8.40
C ASP A 64 -24.27 -22.33 9.33
N ASP A 65 -23.68 -22.17 10.52
CA ASP A 65 -24.06 -21.11 11.44
C ASP A 65 -23.74 -19.74 10.85
N ILE A 66 -22.54 -19.59 10.27
CA ILE A 66 -22.11 -18.35 9.63
C ILE A 66 -22.96 -18.04 8.39
N ALA A 67 -23.17 -19.03 7.52
CA ALA A 67 -23.98 -18.86 6.32
C ALA A 67 -25.41 -18.44 6.67
N ARG A 68 -26.03 -19.09 7.67
CA ARG A 68 -27.37 -18.74 8.16
C ARG A 68 -27.42 -17.32 8.72
N ALA A 69 -26.44 -16.94 9.54
CA ALA A 69 -26.35 -15.60 10.12
C ALA A 69 -26.18 -14.51 9.04
N ALA A 70 -25.49 -14.82 7.94
CA ALA A 70 -25.28 -13.92 6.82
C ALA A 70 -26.36 -14.01 5.72
N GLY A 71 -27.42 -14.80 5.91
CA GLY A 71 -28.50 -14.97 4.93
C GLY A 71 -28.07 -15.70 3.65
N LEU A 72 -27.02 -16.51 3.71
CA LEU A 72 -26.48 -17.29 2.59
C LEU A 72 -26.84 -18.78 2.71
N SER A 73 -26.94 -19.44 1.56
CA SER A 73 -26.94 -20.91 1.54
C SER A 73 -25.53 -21.45 1.82
N ARG A 74 -25.44 -22.65 2.39
CA ARG A 74 -24.16 -23.37 2.59
C ARG A 74 -23.34 -23.47 1.30
N SER A 75 -23.99 -23.81 0.19
CA SER A 75 -23.32 -23.92 -1.14
C SER A 75 -22.75 -22.58 -1.61
N THR A 76 -23.50 -21.49 -1.44
CA THR A 76 -23.00 -20.14 -1.77
C THR A 76 -21.83 -19.75 -0.89
N PHE A 77 -21.90 -20.03 0.41
CA PHE A 77 -20.81 -19.75 1.35
C PHE A 77 -19.52 -20.44 0.92
N PHE A 78 -19.53 -21.77 0.75
CA PHE A 78 -18.31 -22.51 0.41
C PHE A 78 -17.71 -22.05 -0.92
N ARG A 79 -18.56 -21.76 -1.91
CA ARG A 79 -18.11 -21.28 -3.22
C ARG A 79 -17.42 -19.90 -3.15
N GLN A 80 -17.91 -19.01 -2.30
CA GLN A 80 -17.42 -17.63 -2.23
C GLN A 80 -16.27 -17.46 -1.21
N TYR A 81 -16.35 -18.16 -0.09
CA TYR A 81 -15.51 -17.88 1.08
C TYR A 81 -14.70 -19.09 1.54
N GLY A 82 -14.92 -20.28 1.00
CA GLY A 82 -14.20 -21.48 1.43
C GLY A 82 -14.57 -21.91 2.85
N GLY A 83 -13.57 -22.01 3.73
CA GLY A 83 -13.70 -22.45 5.11
C GLY A 83 -14.09 -21.34 6.10
N LYS A 84 -14.30 -21.75 7.36
CA LYS A 84 -14.58 -20.83 8.47
C LYS A 84 -13.36 -20.00 8.89
N ASP A 85 -12.17 -20.46 8.56
CA ASP A 85 -10.90 -19.75 8.70
C ASP A 85 -10.67 -18.74 7.57
N ASP A 86 -11.04 -19.09 6.34
CA ASP A 86 -10.92 -18.23 5.17
C ASP A 86 -11.83 -17.00 5.25
N VAL A 87 -13.08 -17.19 5.70
CA VAL A 87 -14.10 -16.12 5.68
C VAL A 87 -13.71 -14.88 6.49
N VAL A 88 -12.89 -15.02 7.54
CA VAL A 88 -12.43 -13.90 8.38
C VAL A 88 -11.55 -12.91 7.59
N PHE A 89 -10.99 -13.37 6.47
CA PHE A 89 -10.09 -12.62 5.60
C PHE A 89 -10.70 -12.39 4.20
N ALA A 90 -12.00 -12.62 4.01
CA ALA A 90 -12.65 -12.53 2.70
C ALA A 90 -12.55 -11.13 2.08
N ASP A 91 -12.63 -10.09 2.90
CA ASP A 91 -12.45 -8.69 2.52
C ASP A 91 -11.03 -8.39 2.00
N HIS A 92 -10.03 -9.18 2.38
CA HIS A 92 -8.65 -8.95 1.93
C HIS A 92 -8.48 -9.24 0.43
N GLU A 93 -9.26 -10.16 -0.17
CA GLU A 93 -9.24 -10.35 -1.62
C GLU A 93 -9.81 -9.12 -2.36
N VAL A 94 -10.82 -8.47 -1.78
CA VAL A 94 -11.35 -7.20 -2.29
C VAL A 94 -10.28 -6.12 -2.22
N VAL A 95 -9.59 -6.00 -1.07
CA VAL A 95 -8.49 -5.06 -0.89
C VAL A 95 -7.38 -5.32 -1.90
N LEU A 96 -6.93 -6.56 -2.08
CA LEU A 96 -5.90 -6.91 -3.07
C LEU A 96 -6.34 -6.52 -4.49
N GLY A 97 -7.62 -6.66 -4.83
CA GLY A 97 -8.20 -6.14 -6.06
C GLY A 97 -8.10 -4.61 -6.17
N THR A 98 -8.44 -3.88 -5.11
CA THR A 98 -8.27 -2.42 -5.04
C THR A 98 -6.81 -2.01 -5.20
N LEU A 99 -5.87 -2.71 -4.58
CA LEU A 99 -4.44 -2.38 -4.68
C LEU A 99 -3.91 -2.54 -6.11
N ARG A 100 -4.37 -3.58 -6.83
CA ARG A 100 -4.06 -3.73 -8.26
C ARG A 100 -4.57 -2.54 -9.07
N ALA A 101 -5.80 -2.10 -8.82
CA ALA A 101 -6.35 -0.93 -9.49
C ALA A 101 -5.57 0.36 -9.14
N VAL A 102 -5.05 0.48 -7.90
CA VAL A 102 -4.15 1.58 -7.53
C VAL A 102 -2.88 1.57 -8.37
N PHE A 103 -2.31 0.40 -8.67
CA PHE A 103 -1.11 0.29 -9.52
C PHE A 103 -1.32 0.68 -10.98
N ASP A 104 -2.54 0.61 -11.48
CA ASP A 104 -2.89 1.02 -12.85
C ASP A 104 -2.97 2.55 -13.00
N ALA A 105 -3.12 3.29 -11.90
CA ALA A 105 -3.11 4.74 -11.91
C ALA A 105 -1.68 5.31 -12.13
N PRO A 106 -1.54 6.54 -12.66
CA PRO A 106 -0.25 7.21 -12.75
C PRO A 106 0.35 7.50 -11.37
N HIS A 107 1.63 7.21 -11.19
CA HIS A 107 2.43 7.53 -10.00
C HIS A 107 3.81 8.04 -10.41
N ASP A 108 4.45 8.84 -9.56
CA ASP A 108 5.81 9.35 -9.81
C ASP A 108 6.86 8.24 -9.87
N SER A 109 6.65 7.15 -9.12
CA SER A 109 7.50 5.96 -9.14
C SER A 109 6.73 4.70 -8.73
N PRO A 110 7.21 3.49 -9.09
CA PRO A 110 6.64 2.22 -8.61
C PRO A 110 6.63 2.10 -7.08
N TRP A 111 7.60 2.71 -6.41
CA TRP A 111 7.69 2.75 -4.95
C TRP A 111 6.59 3.61 -4.31
N ARG A 112 6.30 4.78 -4.90
CA ARG A 112 5.16 5.61 -4.50
C ARG A 112 3.83 4.89 -4.74
N ALA A 113 3.72 4.12 -5.82
CA ALA A 113 2.53 3.30 -6.10
C ALA A 113 2.29 2.25 -4.99
N VAL A 114 3.34 1.57 -4.52
CA VAL A 114 3.26 0.65 -3.37
C VAL A 114 2.85 1.38 -2.09
N CYS A 115 3.42 2.55 -1.80
CA CYS A 115 3.01 3.35 -0.64
C CYS A 115 1.54 3.80 -0.73
N ALA A 116 1.08 4.22 -1.91
CA ALA A 116 -0.31 4.59 -2.15
C ALA A 116 -1.26 3.39 -1.95
N ALA A 117 -0.87 2.20 -2.43
CA ALA A 117 -1.62 0.98 -2.21
C ALA A 117 -1.70 0.61 -0.71
N ALA A 118 -0.60 0.74 0.03
CA ALA A 118 -0.60 0.50 1.48
C ALA A 118 -1.50 1.48 2.25
N LEU A 119 -1.61 2.73 1.80
CA LEU A 119 -2.55 3.71 2.34
C LEU A 119 -4.00 3.36 1.99
N ALA A 120 -4.28 2.90 0.76
CA ALA A 120 -5.62 2.46 0.37
C ALA A 120 -6.10 1.24 1.18
N ALA A 121 -5.21 0.28 1.44
CA ALA A 121 -5.51 -0.83 2.36
C ALA A 121 -5.80 -0.33 3.79
N PHE A 122 -5.09 0.71 4.24
CA PHE A 122 -5.28 1.26 5.57
C PHE A 122 -6.63 1.95 5.69
N ASP A 123 -7.01 2.73 4.67
CA ASP A 123 -8.28 3.42 4.59
C ASP A 123 -9.46 2.43 4.60
N HIS A 124 -9.32 1.27 3.93
CA HIS A 124 -10.33 0.21 3.97
C HIS A 124 -10.58 -0.29 5.40
N PHE A 125 -9.52 -0.67 6.13
CA PHE A 125 -9.69 -1.20 7.50
C PHE A 125 -10.00 -0.12 8.54
N ALA A 126 -9.59 1.13 8.30
CA ALA A 126 -9.97 2.26 9.14
C ALA A 126 -11.42 2.71 8.92
N GLY A 127 -12.06 2.29 7.81
CA GLY A 127 -13.46 2.59 7.51
C GLY A 127 -14.47 1.93 8.47
N ASP A 128 -14.12 0.78 9.04
CA ASP A 128 -14.89 0.10 10.09
C ASP A 128 -13.95 -0.42 11.20
N LEU A 129 -13.54 0.51 12.07
CA LEU A 129 -12.63 0.19 13.18
C LEU A 129 -13.24 -0.78 14.19
N ASP A 130 -14.57 -0.83 14.31
CA ASP A 130 -15.22 -1.74 15.24
C ASP A 130 -15.12 -3.19 14.75
N LEU A 131 -15.37 -3.43 13.46
CA LEU A 131 -15.13 -4.73 12.85
C LEU A 131 -13.65 -5.10 12.89
N ALA A 132 -12.75 -4.17 12.54
CA ALA A 132 -11.31 -4.40 12.58
C ALA A 132 -10.83 -4.79 13.99
N ARG A 133 -11.36 -4.15 15.04
CA ARG A 133 -11.04 -4.45 16.44
C ARG A 133 -11.57 -5.82 16.85
N ARG A 134 -12.84 -6.14 16.58
CA ARG A 134 -13.40 -7.47 16.86
C ARG A 134 -12.61 -8.57 16.16
N ARG A 135 -12.31 -8.39 14.87
CA ARG A 135 -11.49 -9.33 14.09
C ARG A 135 -10.10 -9.51 14.70
N TYR A 136 -9.43 -8.42 15.07
CA TYR A 136 -8.12 -8.47 15.70
C TYR A 136 -8.11 -9.31 17.00
N HIS A 137 -9.12 -9.14 17.85
CA HIS A 137 -9.25 -9.94 19.08
C HIS A 137 -9.44 -11.43 18.79
N VAL A 138 -10.34 -11.76 17.86
CA VAL A 138 -10.63 -13.14 17.45
C VAL A 138 -9.40 -13.80 16.84
N VAL A 139 -8.76 -13.16 15.85
CA VAL A 139 -7.57 -13.69 15.16
C VAL A 139 -6.44 -13.96 16.16
N ARG A 140 -6.15 -13.03 17.08
CA ARG A 140 -5.06 -13.21 18.05
C ARG A 140 -5.30 -14.35 19.05
N GLY A 141 -6.56 -14.66 19.35
CA GLY A 141 -6.94 -15.71 20.29
C GLY A 141 -6.95 -17.12 19.69
N ILE A 142 -7.01 -17.26 18.36
CA ILE A 142 -7.27 -18.54 17.70
C ILE A 142 -6.07 -18.95 16.83
N PRO A 143 -5.37 -20.06 17.13
CA PRO A 143 -4.21 -20.54 16.37
C PRO A 143 -4.42 -20.63 14.85
N ALA A 144 -5.50 -21.29 14.42
CA ALA A 144 -5.80 -21.46 13.00
C ALA A 144 -5.96 -20.12 12.25
N LEU A 145 -6.50 -19.09 12.90
CA LEU A 145 -6.65 -17.77 12.30
C LEU A 145 -5.33 -16.99 12.25
N ARG A 146 -4.41 -17.20 13.20
CA ARG A 146 -3.06 -16.61 13.14
C ARG A 146 -2.25 -17.21 12.00
N ASP A 147 -2.32 -18.53 11.82
CA ASP A 147 -1.67 -19.21 10.70
C ASP A 147 -2.22 -18.68 9.37
N ARG A 148 -3.53 -18.45 9.32
CA ARG A 148 -4.18 -17.85 8.14
C ARG A 148 -3.78 -16.39 7.94
N GLU A 149 -3.65 -15.59 9.00
CA GLU A 149 -3.17 -14.20 8.94
C GLU A 149 -1.78 -14.13 8.29
N ILE A 150 -0.86 -15.05 8.62
CA ILE A 150 0.48 -15.11 8.02
C ILE A 150 0.39 -15.28 6.50
N VAL A 151 -0.46 -16.20 6.03
CA VAL A 151 -0.67 -16.43 4.60
C VAL A 151 -1.25 -15.19 3.93
N THR A 152 -2.22 -14.55 4.57
CA THR A 152 -2.84 -13.32 4.06
C THR A 152 -1.84 -12.18 3.95
N VAL A 153 -1.04 -11.94 4.99
CA VAL A 153 0.03 -10.92 5.01
C VAL A 153 1.02 -11.16 3.87
N PHE A 154 1.45 -12.40 3.67
CA PHE A 154 2.40 -12.75 2.60
C PHE A 154 1.85 -12.46 1.19
N ARG A 155 0.52 -12.47 0.99
CA ARG A 155 -0.08 -12.09 -0.30
C ARG A 155 0.13 -10.60 -0.62
N TYR A 156 0.09 -9.72 0.38
CA TYR A 156 0.38 -8.29 0.20
C TYR A 156 1.85 -8.06 -0.13
N GLU A 157 2.75 -8.68 0.65
CA GLU A 157 4.20 -8.59 0.42
C GLU A 157 4.56 -9.04 -0.99
N ARG A 158 4.01 -10.19 -1.42
CA ARG A 158 4.19 -10.71 -2.76
C ARG A 158 3.64 -9.77 -3.82
N LEU A 159 2.42 -9.26 -3.65
CA LEU A 159 1.81 -8.31 -4.58
C LEU A 159 2.69 -7.07 -4.77
N PHE A 160 3.23 -6.51 -3.68
CA PHE A 160 4.11 -5.34 -3.73
C PHE A 160 5.44 -5.66 -4.42
N ALA A 161 6.07 -6.78 -4.08
CA ALA A 161 7.33 -7.18 -4.68
C ALA A 161 7.18 -7.52 -6.17
N ASP A 162 6.07 -8.16 -6.56
CA ASP A 162 5.75 -8.48 -7.96
C ASP A 162 5.58 -7.18 -8.77
N HIS A 163 4.82 -6.20 -8.26
CA HIS A 163 4.67 -4.89 -8.90
C HIS A 163 6.01 -4.18 -9.12
N LEU A 164 6.88 -4.12 -8.10
CA LEU A 164 8.20 -3.49 -8.21
C LEU A 164 9.07 -4.18 -9.26
N ARG A 165 9.11 -5.52 -9.26
CA ARG A 165 9.88 -6.30 -10.24
C ARG A 165 9.40 -6.08 -11.68
N GLU A 166 8.09 -5.96 -11.88
CA GLU A 166 7.51 -5.72 -13.20
C GLU A 166 7.76 -4.30 -13.72
N ARG A 167 7.72 -3.30 -12.83
CA ARG A 167 7.81 -1.88 -13.21
C ARG A 167 9.20 -1.27 -13.09
N SER A 168 10.17 -1.98 -12.54
CA SER A 168 11.56 -1.53 -12.39
C SER A 168 12.55 -2.55 -12.97
N PRO A 169 12.77 -2.56 -14.31
CA PRO A 169 13.76 -3.41 -14.94
C PRO A 169 15.16 -3.14 -14.37
N GLY A 170 15.83 -4.19 -13.89
CA GLY A 170 17.16 -4.10 -13.30
C GLY A 170 17.20 -3.89 -11.78
N LEU A 171 16.04 -3.77 -11.11
CA LEU A 171 15.96 -3.80 -9.65
C LEU A 171 16.44 -5.17 -9.11
N ASP A 172 17.25 -5.16 -8.05
CA ASP A 172 17.61 -6.40 -7.35
C ASP A 172 16.32 -7.04 -6.76
N PRO A 173 16.03 -8.32 -7.07
CA PRO A 173 14.89 -9.02 -6.49
C PRO A 173 14.83 -8.95 -4.96
N VAL A 174 15.98 -8.88 -4.28
CA VAL A 174 16.07 -8.74 -2.81
C VAL A 174 15.48 -7.41 -2.36
N ASP A 175 15.73 -6.32 -3.07
CA ASP A 175 15.22 -4.99 -2.70
C ASP A 175 13.71 -4.91 -2.86
N ALA A 176 13.16 -5.51 -3.93
CA ALA A 176 11.71 -5.59 -4.14
C ALA A 176 11.01 -6.36 -3.01
N VAL A 177 11.57 -7.49 -2.60
CA VAL A 177 11.04 -8.30 -1.49
C VAL A 177 11.19 -7.56 -0.17
N ALA A 178 12.36 -6.97 0.10
CA ALA A 178 12.64 -6.24 1.34
C ALA A 178 11.70 -5.05 1.52
N PHE A 179 11.45 -4.28 0.47
CA PHE A 179 10.54 -3.13 0.53
C PHE A 179 9.08 -3.56 0.69
N GLY A 180 8.62 -4.56 -0.08
CA GLY A 180 7.27 -5.10 0.06
C GLY A 180 6.99 -5.59 1.50
N ALA A 181 7.94 -6.31 2.10
CA ALA A 181 7.87 -6.75 3.49
C ALA A 181 7.88 -5.57 4.47
N ALA A 182 8.78 -4.59 4.29
CA ALA A 182 8.87 -3.44 5.18
C ALA A 182 7.62 -2.56 5.16
N VAL A 183 7.05 -2.29 3.98
CA VAL A 183 5.76 -1.57 3.83
C VAL A 183 4.66 -2.31 4.58
N THR A 184 4.56 -3.62 4.41
CA THR A 184 3.54 -4.46 5.06
C THR A 184 3.70 -4.47 6.58
N ALA A 185 4.94 -4.57 7.08
CA ALA A 185 5.25 -4.51 8.50
C ALA A 185 4.88 -3.15 9.12
N VAL A 186 5.25 -2.04 8.47
CA VAL A 186 4.93 -0.67 8.90
C VAL A 186 3.42 -0.46 8.91
N HIS A 187 2.72 -0.86 7.84
CA HIS A 187 1.27 -0.81 7.74
C HIS A 187 0.60 -1.56 8.92
N ASN A 188 0.96 -2.82 9.13
CA ASN A 188 0.39 -3.66 10.18
C ASN A 188 0.66 -3.08 11.57
N HIS A 189 1.87 -2.55 11.79
CA HIS A 189 2.21 -1.90 13.04
C HIS A 189 1.31 -0.68 13.31
N VAL A 190 1.19 0.24 12.36
CA VAL A 190 0.39 1.45 12.53
C VAL A 190 -1.11 1.12 12.68
N LEU A 191 -1.63 0.18 11.87
CA LEU A 191 -3.03 -0.24 11.96
C LEU A 191 -3.35 -0.87 13.32
N ARG A 192 -2.46 -1.72 13.86
CA ARG A 192 -2.66 -2.34 15.18
C ARG A 192 -2.61 -1.30 16.31
N ARG A 193 -1.83 -0.24 16.17
CA ARG A 193 -1.85 0.89 17.12
C ARG A 193 -3.17 1.67 17.03
N LEU A 194 -3.68 1.90 15.82
CA LEU A 194 -4.99 2.52 15.61
C LEU A 194 -6.13 1.67 16.21
N ILE A 195 -6.13 0.35 15.98
CA ILE A 195 -7.12 -0.59 16.53
C ILE A 195 -7.13 -0.58 18.07
N ARG A 196 -5.94 -0.42 18.68
CA ARG A 196 -5.77 -0.28 20.14
C ARG A 196 -6.08 1.10 20.69
N ASP A 197 -6.59 2.00 19.84
CA ASP A 197 -6.98 3.37 20.20
C ASP A 197 -5.82 4.17 20.81
N GLU A 198 -4.60 3.96 20.29
CA GLU A 198 -3.44 4.71 20.74
C GLU A 198 -3.54 6.18 20.32
N PRO A 199 -3.32 7.14 21.24
CA PRO A 199 -3.47 8.57 20.95
C PRO A 199 -2.58 9.04 19.80
N GLY A 200 -3.14 9.86 18.92
CA GLY A 200 -2.41 10.52 17.83
C GLY A 200 -2.07 9.62 16.64
N VAL A 201 -2.50 8.36 16.64
CA VAL A 201 -2.33 7.46 15.49
C VAL A 201 -3.39 7.75 14.44
N SER A 202 -2.97 7.87 13.18
CA SER A 202 -3.85 8.22 12.06
C SER A 202 -3.25 7.77 10.74
N ARG A 203 -4.02 7.92 9.65
CA ARG A 203 -3.52 7.75 8.27
C ARG A 203 -2.24 8.55 7.99
N ALA A 204 -2.13 9.77 8.54
CA ALA A 204 -0.94 10.60 8.40
C ALA A 204 0.29 10.01 9.11
N THR A 205 0.08 9.21 10.17
CA THR A 205 1.17 8.48 10.83
C THR A 205 1.74 7.40 9.90
N LEU A 206 0.87 6.66 9.20
CA LEU A 206 1.31 5.70 8.20
C LEU A 206 2.00 6.39 7.03
N ALA A 207 1.43 7.48 6.51
CA ALA A 207 2.01 8.22 5.40
C ALA A 207 3.45 8.68 5.69
N ARG A 208 3.70 9.27 6.87
CA ARG A 208 5.06 9.64 7.30
C ARG A 208 6.01 8.44 7.39
N ALA A 209 5.55 7.34 8.00
CA ALA A 209 6.39 6.15 8.15
C ALA A 209 6.75 5.49 6.80
N LEU A 210 5.85 5.57 5.81
CA LEU A 210 6.11 5.11 4.44
C LEU A 210 7.06 6.07 3.70
N ASP A 211 6.97 7.37 3.96
CA ASP A 211 7.88 8.37 3.40
C ASP A 211 9.31 8.20 3.93
N ASP A 212 9.46 7.96 5.24
CA ASP A 212 10.74 7.58 5.85
C ASP A 212 11.30 6.29 5.23
N LEU A 213 10.44 5.34 4.86
CA LEU A 213 10.86 4.09 4.24
C LEU A 213 11.43 4.32 2.84
N LEU A 214 10.84 5.23 2.05
CA LEU A 214 11.37 5.61 0.75
C LEU A 214 12.78 6.22 0.88
N HIS A 215 13.03 7.04 1.91
CA HIS A 215 14.37 7.56 2.19
C HIS A 215 15.37 6.44 2.51
N ARG A 216 15.00 5.49 3.39
CA ARG A 216 15.88 4.37 3.78
C ARG A 216 16.29 3.46 2.62
N PHE A 217 15.43 3.36 1.61
CA PHE A 217 15.70 2.57 0.40
C PHE A 217 16.32 3.41 -0.73
N GLY A 218 16.56 4.71 -0.53
CA GLY A 218 17.16 5.59 -1.54
C GLY A 218 16.26 5.85 -2.75
N VAL A 219 14.94 5.73 -2.59
CA VAL A 219 13.93 5.83 -3.67
C VAL A 219 12.94 6.97 -3.45
N HIS A 220 13.25 7.86 -2.51
CA HIS A 220 12.46 9.06 -2.25
C HIS A 220 12.60 10.08 -3.40
N PRO A 221 11.52 10.73 -3.86
CA PRO A 221 11.57 11.68 -4.97
C PRO A 221 12.44 12.92 -4.69
N ASP A 222 12.52 13.35 -3.43
CA ASP A 222 13.38 14.47 -3.02
C ASP A 222 14.82 14.02 -2.69
N GLY A 223 15.13 12.73 -2.87
CA GLY A 223 16.49 12.25 -2.75
C GLY A 223 17.33 12.83 -3.87
N GLU A 224 18.22 13.77 -3.54
CA GLU A 224 19.27 14.17 -4.46
C GLU A 224 20.08 12.91 -4.81
N ALA A 225 20.26 12.65 -6.11
CA ALA A 225 21.22 11.63 -6.51
C ALA A 225 22.56 12.01 -5.86
N PRO A 226 23.26 11.09 -5.18
CA PRO A 226 24.50 11.41 -4.49
C PRO A 226 25.40 12.13 -5.48
N ALA A 227 25.67 13.41 -5.23
CA ALA A 227 26.57 14.17 -6.06
C ALA A 227 27.94 13.48 -5.97
N ALA A 228 28.72 13.50 -7.05
CA ALA A 228 30.07 12.94 -7.01
C ALA A 228 30.93 13.54 -5.87
N ASP A 229 30.54 14.72 -5.39
CA ASP A 229 31.18 15.49 -4.32
C ASP A 229 30.53 15.25 -2.94
N ASP A 230 29.42 14.51 -2.86
CA ASP A 230 28.76 14.10 -1.62
C ASP A 230 29.34 12.77 -1.12
N LEU A 231 30.63 12.82 -0.75
CA LEU A 231 31.42 11.67 -0.32
C LEU A 231 31.56 11.65 1.20
N VAL A 232 31.11 10.57 1.82
CA VAL A 232 31.51 10.29 3.20
C VAL A 232 32.78 9.44 3.23
N VAL A 233 33.86 10.05 3.72
CA VAL A 233 35.14 9.34 3.94
C VAL A 233 35.22 8.92 5.41
N ALA A 234 35.09 7.62 5.65
CA ALA A 234 35.33 7.03 6.97
C ALA A 234 36.67 6.28 6.98
N VAL A 235 37.57 6.66 7.90
CA VAL A 235 38.92 6.09 7.99
C VAL A 235 39.01 5.14 9.19
N PHE A 236 39.47 3.92 8.94
CA PHE A 236 39.65 2.89 9.97
C PHE A 236 41.10 2.36 9.96
N PRO A 237 41.63 1.93 11.12
CA PRO A 237 42.92 1.24 11.16
C PRO A 237 42.90 0.01 10.24
N ARG A 238 43.96 -0.20 9.45
CA ARG A 238 44.07 -1.31 8.49
C ARG A 238 43.79 -2.70 9.07
N ARG A 239 44.05 -2.92 10.36
CA ARG A 239 43.88 -4.20 11.05
C ARG A 239 42.52 -4.35 11.74
N MET A 240 41.62 -3.38 11.57
CA MET A 240 40.29 -3.45 12.16
C MET A 240 39.46 -4.55 11.48
N PRO A 241 38.79 -5.43 12.24
CA PRO A 241 37.92 -6.45 11.67
C PRO A 241 36.76 -5.82 10.86
N LEU A 242 36.41 -6.42 9.73
CA LEU A 242 35.34 -5.91 8.85
C LEU A 242 34.01 -5.73 9.58
N ALA A 243 33.65 -6.65 10.47
CA ALA A 243 32.41 -6.56 11.26
C ALA A 243 32.37 -5.30 12.16
N GLU A 244 33.53 -4.89 12.68
CA GLU A 244 33.65 -3.67 13.51
C GLU A 244 33.56 -2.40 12.65
N VAL A 245 34.16 -2.42 11.46
CA VAL A 245 34.03 -1.33 10.47
C VAL A 245 32.55 -1.12 10.11
N THR A 246 31.83 -2.20 9.76
CA THR A 246 30.40 -2.13 9.43
C THR A 246 29.56 -1.66 10.60
N ARG A 247 29.87 -2.10 11.83
CA ARG A 247 29.17 -1.67 13.05
C ARG A 247 29.31 -0.16 13.28
N ARG A 248 30.52 0.39 13.12
CA ARG A 248 30.79 1.83 13.29
C ARG A 248 30.19 2.68 12.18
N LEU A 249 30.30 2.23 10.93
CA LEU A 249 29.63 2.90 9.82
C LEU A 249 28.12 3.02 10.06
N ARG A 250 27.48 1.99 10.62
CA ARG A 250 26.05 2.02 10.96
C ARG A 250 25.69 2.87 12.18
N SER A 251 26.63 3.13 13.09
CA SER A 251 26.38 3.96 14.27
C SER A 251 26.70 5.43 14.06
N ASP A 252 27.65 5.72 13.16
CA ASP A 252 28.29 7.04 13.05
C ASP A 252 27.91 7.77 11.75
N LEU A 253 27.31 7.10 10.77
CA LEU A 253 26.73 7.75 9.59
C LEU A 253 25.27 8.12 9.85
N PRO A 254 24.84 9.34 9.49
CA PRO A 254 23.45 9.78 9.60
C PRO A 254 22.50 8.99 8.69
#